data_AF-A0A9D2A1Z2-F1
#
_entry.id   AF-A0A9D2A1Z2-F1
#
_cell.length_a   1.000
_cell.length_b   1.000
_cell.length_c   1.000
_cell.angle_alpha   90.00
_cell.angle_beta   90.00
_cell.angle_gamma   90.00
#
_symmetry.space_group_name_H-M   'P 1'
#
loop_
_entity.id
_entity.type
_entity.pdbx_description
1 polymer ?
#
loop_
_entity_poly.entity_id
_entity_poly.type
_entity_poly.pdbx_seq_one_letter_code
_entity_poly.pdbx_strand_id
1 'polypeptide(L)'
;MGLFDKLKENFSEWLGKAKDEAVEKVADAAREKAEDAVDGAMDRAREKAEERREEKEKAEAEEQKAREESRVCEKCGRKAEPSEKFCPDCGGKIVERRRVCVKCGHAAKEGEKFCSQCGGEIVEKTV
;
A
#
# COMPACT_ATOMS: atom_id res chain seq x y z
N MET A 1 66.25 39.15 9.79
CA MET A 1 64.93 38.50 9.66
C MET A 1 64.94 37.27 10.53
N GLY A 2 64.07 37.24 11.54
CA GLY A 2 64.26 36.44 12.75
C GLY A 2 63.93 34.96 12.60
N LEU A 3 64.76 34.11 13.20
CA LEU A 3 64.57 32.66 13.35
C LEU A 3 63.21 32.32 14.00
N PHE A 4 62.69 33.23 14.83
CA PHE A 4 61.39 33.12 15.50
C PHE A 4 60.20 33.22 14.54
N ASP A 5 60.30 34.00 13.45
CA ASP A 5 59.24 34.14 12.45
C ASP A 5 59.06 32.81 11.70
N LYS A 6 60.17 32.20 11.28
CA LYS A 6 60.19 30.91 10.57
C LYS A 6 59.71 29.73 11.42
N LEU A 7 59.85 29.82 12.74
CA LEU A 7 59.32 28.84 13.69
C LEU A 7 57.79 28.95 13.80
N LYS A 8 57.27 30.19 13.77
CA LYS A 8 55.84 30.48 13.86
C LYS A 8 55.09 30.06 12.60
N GLU A 9 55.70 30.23 11.43
CA GLU A 9 55.14 29.77 10.15
C GLU A 9 55.06 28.23 10.09
N ASN A 10 56.15 27.52 10.43
CA ASN A 10 56.14 26.06 10.49
C ASN A 10 55.15 25.49 11.52
N PHE A 11 54.97 26.18 12.64
CA PHE A 11 54.00 25.76 13.66
C PHE A 11 52.56 25.97 13.19
N SER A 12 52.28 27.04 12.44
CA SER A 12 50.96 27.28 11.85
C SER A 12 50.62 26.25 10.77
N GLU A 13 51.58 25.88 9.92
CA GLU A 13 51.39 24.84 8.90
C GLU A 13 51.18 23.46 9.52
N TRP A 14 51.91 23.15 10.59
CA TRP A 14 51.74 21.91 11.35
C TRP A 14 50.36 21.84 12.03
N LEU A 15 49.91 22.95 12.62
CA LEU A 15 48.57 23.05 13.23
C LEU A 15 47.44 23.01 12.19
N GLY A 16 47.66 23.53 10.97
CA GLY A 16 46.72 23.43 9.86
C GLY A 16 46.50 21.97 9.47
N LYS A 17 47.58 21.26 9.10
CA LYS A 17 47.51 19.85 8.69
C LYS A 17 46.86 18.94 9.73
N ALA A 18 47.15 19.15 11.02
CA ALA A 18 46.53 18.37 12.09
C ALA A 18 45.03 18.63 12.23
N LYS A 19 44.56 19.84 11.89
CA LYS A 19 43.13 20.19 11.88
C LYS A 19 42.43 19.67 10.63
N ASP A 20 43.04 19.80 9.45
CA ASP A 20 42.49 19.30 8.20
C ASP A 20 42.28 17.78 8.23
N GLU A 21 43.28 17.02 8.70
CA GLU A 21 43.19 15.55 8.81
C GLU A 21 42.14 15.10 9.85
N ALA A 22 41.94 15.88 10.91
CA ALA A 22 40.88 15.63 11.90
C ALA A 22 39.49 15.96 11.34
N VAL A 23 39.37 17.04 10.55
CA VAL A 23 38.12 17.45 9.90
C VAL A 23 37.70 16.43 8.84
N GLU A 24 38.63 15.93 8.02
CA GLU A 24 38.31 14.89 7.02
C GLU A 24 37.83 13.59 7.67
N LYS A 25 38.48 13.11 8.74
CA LYS A 25 38.02 11.91 9.48
C LYS A 25 36.65 12.09 10.12
N VAL A 26 36.35 13.29 10.61
CA VAL A 26 35.02 13.60 11.16
C VAL A 26 33.98 13.72 10.06
N ALA A 27 34.33 14.28 8.90
CA ALA A 27 33.43 14.40 7.74
C ALA A 27 33.10 13.04 7.12
N ASP A 28 34.08 12.15 6.99
CA ASP A 28 33.90 10.79 6.45
C ASP A 28 33.02 9.95 7.38
N ALA A 29 33.30 9.97 8.69
CA ALA A 29 32.48 9.29 9.68
C ALA A 29 31.05 9.88 9.81
N ALA A 30 30.88 11.17 9.54
CA ALA A 30 29.56 11.80 9.51
C ALA A 30 28.77 11.42 8.24
N ARG A 31 29.47 11.27 7.12
CA ARG A 31 28.90 10.84 5.84
C ARG A 31 28.46 9.38 5.89
N GLU A 32 29.30 8.48 6.38
CA GLU A 32 28.97 7.05 6.53
C GLU A 32 27.70 6.88 7.38
N LYS A 33 27.62 7.55 8.53
CA LYS A 33 26.43 7.55 9.40
C LYS A 33 25.19 8.14 8.74
N ALA A 34 25.35 9.10 7.84
CA ALA A 34 24.24 9.66 7.09
C ALA A 34 23.77 8.70 5.99
N GLU A 35 24.69 8.01 5.31
CA GLU A 35 24.39 7.00 4.28
C GLU A 35 23.65 5.81 4.92
N ASP A 36 24.15 5.22 6.01
CA ASP A 36 23.49 4.12 6.74
C ASP A 36 22.07 4.50 7.23
N ALA A 37 21.88 5.73 7.70
CA ALA A 37 20.58 6.20 8.17
C ALA A 37 19.57 6.36 7.03
N VAL A 38 20.03 6.78 5.85
CA VAL A 38 19.20 6.94 4.64
C VAL A 38 18.83 5.57 4.07
N ASP A 39 19.79 4.65 3.92
CA ASP A 39 19.53 3.28 3.47
C ASP A 39 18.50 2.58 4.38
N GLY A 40 18.72 2.62 5.70
CA GLY A 40 17.77 2.04 6.65
C GLY A 40 16.39 2.72 6.66
N ALA A 41 16.29 3.99 6.29
CA ALA A 41 14.99 4.66 6.13
C ALA A 41 14.26 4.21 4.86
N MET A 42 15.00 4.02 3.76
CA MET A 42 14.47 3.57 2.47
C MET A 42 13.98 2.11 2.53
N ASP A 43 14.75 1.21 3.15
CA ASP A 43 14.35 -0.20 3.31
C ASP A 43 13.03 -0.34 4.08
N ARG A 44 12.89 0.38 5.20
CA ARG A 44 11.64 0.39 5.99
C ARG A 44 10.46 1.02 5.25
N ALA A 45 10.71 2.00 4.39
CA ALA A 45 9.67 2.61 3.57
C ALA A 45 9.19 1.64 2.48
N ARG A 46 10.11 0.87 1.89
CA ARG A 46 9.80 -0.15 0.90
C ARG A 46 8.99 -1.31 1.50
N GLU A 47 9.42 -1.86 2.63
CA GLU A 47 8.72 -2.97 3.29
C GLU A 47 7.25 -2.62 3.59
N LYS A 48 7.01 -1.45 4.20
CA LYS A 48 5.64 -0.94 4.46
C LYS A 48 4.82 -0.70 3.19
N ALA A 49 5.46 -0.38 2.07
CA ALA A 49 4.79 -0.18 0.80
C ALA A 49 4.43 -1.52 0.13
N GLU A 50 5.26 -2.55 0.29
CA GLU A 50 4.97 -3.91 -0.18
C GLU A 50 3.80 -4.52 0.62
N GLU A 51 3.82 -4.44 1.95
CA GLU A 51 2.72 -4.94 2.80
C GLU A 51 1.35 -4.31 2.43
N ARG A 52 1.31 -2.98 2.26
CA ARG A 52 0.08 -2.27 1.86
C ARG A 52 -0.41 -2.66 0.47
N ARG A 53 0.48 -3.02 -0.45
CA ARG A 53 0.11 -3.48 -1.79
C ARG A 53 -0.51 -4.87 -1.71
N GLU A 54 0.06 -5.78 -0.93
CA GLU A 54 -0.50 -7.12 -0.73
C GLU A 54 -1.88 -7.07 -0.06
N GLU A 55 -2.07 -6.21 0.95
CA GLU A 55 -3.39 -6.00 1.58
C GLU A 55 -4.42 -5.46 0.58
N LYS A 56 -4.02 -4.49 -0.26
CA LYS A 56 -4.90 -3.92 -1.29
C LYS A 56 -5.26 -4.94 -2.37
N GLU A 57 -4.28 -5.72 -2.84
CA GLU A 57 -4.51 -6.77 -3.84
C GLU A 57 -5.45 -7.86 -3.31
N LYS A 58 -5.30 -8.27 -2.04
CA LYS A 58 -6.22 -9.22 -1.39
C LYS A 58 -7.64 -8.67 -1.28
N ALA A 59 -7.79 -7.39 -0.90
CA ALA A 59 -9.11 -6.75 -0.83
C ALA A 59 -9.76 -6.65 -2.22
N GLU A 60 -9.00 -6.29 -3.25
CA GLU A 60 -9.48 -6.23 -4.64
C GLU A 60 -9.85 -7.62 -5.18
N ALA A 61 -9.06 -8.66 -4.86
CA ALA A 61 -9.35 -10.04 -5.25
C ALA A 61 -10.60 -10.60 -4.55
N GLU A 62 -10.81 -10.32 -3.26
CA GLU A 62 -12.04 -10.70 -2.56
C GLU A 62 -13.26 -9.97 -3.13
N GLU A 63 -13.14 -8.68 -3.48
CA GLU A 63 -14.23 -7.94 -4.11
C GLU A 63 -14.56 -8.50 -5.50
N GLN A 64 -13.55 -8.80 -6.32
CA GLN A 64 -13.74 -9.41 -7.63
C GLN A 64 -14.38 -10.80 -7.53
N LYS A 65 -13.93 -11.63 -6.58
CA LYS A 65 -14.50 -12.96 -6.33
C LYS A 65 -15.96 -12.85 -5.85
N ALA A 66 -16.25 -11.97 -4.90
CA ALA A 66 -17.62 -11.72 -4.45
C ALA A 66 -18.52 -11.24 -5.60
N ARG A 67 -17.98 -10.40 -6.49
CA ARG A 67 -18.70 -9.95 -7.68
C ARG A 67 -18.97 -11.09 -8.65
N GLU A 68 -18.00 -11.98 -8.88
CA GLU A 68 -18.17 -13.16 -9.73
C GLU A 68 -19.23 -14.14 -9.16
N GLU A 69 -19.16 -14.43 -7.87
CA GLU A 69 -20.11 -15.33 -7.19
C GLU A 69 -21.55 -14.77 -7.14
N SER A 70 -21.70 -13.44 -7.25
CA SER A 70 -23.00 -12.77 -7.27
C SER A 70 -23.70 -12.80 -8.64
N ARG A 71 -23.05 -13.30 -9.69
CA ARG A 71 -23.62 -13.37 -11.05
C ARG A 71 -24.44 -14.64 -11.26
N VAL A 72 -25.70 -14.47 -11.62
CA VAL A 72 -26.64 -15.58 -11.81
C VAL A 72 -27.56 -15.32 -13.00
N CYS A 73 -28.07 -16.39 -13.60
CA CYS A 73 -29.10 -16.27 -14.63
C CYS A 73 -30.44 -15.87 -14.02
N GLU A 74 -31.10 -14.85 -14.59
CA GLU A 74 -32.41 -14.40 -14.12
C GLU A 74 -33.54 -15.42 -14.39
N LYS A 75 -33.39 -16.29 -15.40
CA LYS A 75 -34.43 -17.25 -15.81
C LYS A 75 -34.32 -18.60 -15.11
N CYS A 76 -33.13 -19.20 -15.10
CA CYS A 76 -32.92 -20.56 -14.58
C CYS A 76 -32.16 -20.61 -13.25
N GLY A 77 -31.60 -19.48 -12.77
CA GLY A 77 -30.86 -19.43 -11.52
C GLY A 77 -29.46 -20.04 -11.54
N ARG A 78 -28.97 -20.52 -12.70
CA ARG A 78 -27.59 -21.02 -12.86
C ARG A 78 -26.59 -19.92 -12.51
N LYS A 79 -25.54 -20.25 -11.74
CA LYS A 79 -24.39 -19.35 -11.52
C LYS A 79 -23.67 -19.07 -12.84
N ALA A 80 -23.22 -17.84 -13.02
CA ALA A 80 -22.54 -17.43 -14.23
C ALA A 80 -21.04 -17.27 -14.01
N GLU A 81 -20.26 -17.62 -15.03
CA GLU A 81 -18.83 -17.38 -15.08
C GLU A 81 -18.51 -15.90 -15.37
N PRO A 82 -17.30 -15.41 -15.05
CA PRO A 82 -16.94 -13.98 -15.09
C PRO A 82 -17.07 -13.31 -16.47
N SER A 83 -17.24 -14.08 -17.54
CA SER A 83 -17.40 -13.54 -18.90
C SER A 83 -18.77 -13.81 -19.53
N GLU A 84 -19.67 -14.54 -18.86
CA GLU A 84 -20.97 -14.91 -19.43
C GLU A 84 -21.97 -13.74 -19.37
N LYS A 85 -22.45 -13.31 -20.54
CA LYS A 85 -23.52 -12.28 -20.66
C LYS A 85 -24.92 -12.91 -20.75
N PHE A 86 -24.99 -14.11 -21.29
CA PHE A 86 -26.21 -14.91 -21.44
C PHE A 86 -25.92 -16.34 -20.97
N CYS A 87 -26.94 -16.98 -20.40
CA CYS A 87 -26.87 -18.35 -19.92
C CYS A 87 -26.83 -19.32 -21.11
N PRO A 88 -25.83 -20.22 -21.20
CA PRO A 88 -25.73 -21.18 -22.28
C PRO A 88 -26.83 -22.25 -22.24
N ASP A 89 -27.40 -22.53 -21.07
CA ASP A 89 -28.43 -23.57 -20.90
C ASP A 89 -29.85 -23.11 -21.28
N CYS A 90 -30.18 -21.82 -21.07
CA CYS A 90 -31.56 -21.34 -21.27
C CYS A 90 -31.69 -20.04 -22.09
N GLY A 91 -30.57 -19.42 -22.50
CA GLY A 91 -30.55 -18.14 -23.19
C GLY A 91 -30.99 -16.94 -22.34
N GLY A 92 -31.26 -17.13 -21.05
CA GLY A 92 -31.59 -16.05 -20.12
C GLY A 92 -30.41 -15.12 -19.87
N LYS A 93 -30.67 -13.85 -19.55
CA LYS A 93 -29.62 -12.88 -19.28
C LYS A 93 -28.94 -13.19 -17.94
N ILE A 94 -27.64 -12.92 -17.87
CA ILE A 94 -26.88 -12.98 -16.62
C ILE A 94 -26.97 -11.62 -15.93
N VAL A 95 -27.28 -11.63 -14.65
CA VAL A 95 -27.44 -10.45 -13.82
C VAL A 95 -26.64 -10.57 -12.52
N GLU A 96 -26.29 -9.44 -11.92
CA GLU A 96 -25.51 -9.41 -10.68
C GLU A 96 -26.47 -9.16 -9.50
N ARG A 97 -26.50 -10.06 -8.51
CA ARG A 97 -27.36 -9.91 -7.33
C ARG A 97 -26.55 -9.41 -6.14
N ARG A 98 -26.73 -8.14 -5.77
CA ARG A 98 -26.13 -7.57 -4.56
C ARG A 98 -27.14 -7.49 -3.42
N ARG A 99 -26.70 -7.81 -2.22
CA ARG A 99 -27.46 -7.58 -1.00
C ARG A 99 -27.24 -6.16 -0.52
N VAL A 100 -28.31 -5.37 -0.42
CA VAL A 100 -28.21 -3.97 -0.01
C VAL A 100 -29.33 -3.62 0.96
N CYS A 101 -29.03 -2.70 1.87
CA CYS A 101 -30.02 -2.15 2.77
C CYS A 101 -31.00 -1.26 2.01
N VAL A 102 -32.31 -1.48 2.20
CA VAL A 102 -33.34 -0.65 1.57
C VAL A 102 -33.42 0.77 2.16
N LYS A 103 -32.96 0.94 3.41
CA LYS A 103 -33.08 2.21 4.14
C LYS A 103 -31.88 3.14 3.91
N CYS A 104 -30.66 2.62 3.92
CA CYS A 104 -29.45 3.43 3.78
C CYS A 104 -28.57 3.09 2.57
N GLY A 105 -28.89 2.04 1.81
CA GLY A 105 -28.12 1.62 0.64
C GLY A 105 -26.80 0.89 0.95
N HIS A 106 -26.47 0.64 2.22
CA HIS A 106 -25.25 -0.08 2.59
C HIS A 106 -25.24 -1.50 2.02
N ALA A 107 -24.11 -1.92 1.46
CA ALA A 107 -23.90 -3.29 0.98
C ALA A 107 -23.83 -4.25 2.17
N ALA A 108 -24.54 -5.37 2.08
CA ALA A 108 -24.60 -6.36 3.14
C ALA A 108 -23.76 -7.59 2.79
N LYS A 109 -23.17 -8.19 3.82
CA LYS A 109 -22.45 -9.46 3.72
C LYS A 109 -23.43 -10.62 3.57
N GLU A 110 -22.90 -11.77 3.15
CA GLU A 110 -23.69 -13.00 3.07
C GLU A 110 -24.33 -13.33 4.43
N GLY A 111 -25.61 -13.68 4.40
CA GLY A 111 -26.37 -14.07 5.60
C GLY A 111 -26.94 -12.92 6.46
N GLU A 112 -26.59 -11.65 6.21
CA GLU A 112 -27.18 -10.52 6.95
C GLU A 112 -28.67 -10.32 6.58
N LYS A 113 -29.54 -10.27 7.59
CA LYS A 113 -30.99 -9.99 7.44
C LYS A 113 -31.34 -8.52 7.69
N PHE A 114 -30.58 -7.86 8.57
CA PHE A 114 -30.76 -6.46 8.94
C PHE A 114 -29.43 -5.73 8.86
N CYS A 115 -29.48 -4.47 8.46
CA CYS A 115 -28.32 -3.63 8.29
C CYS A 115 -27.69 -3.27 9.63
N SER A 116 -26.44 -3.70 9.82
CA SER A 116 -25.63 -3.39 11.00
C SER A 116 -25.38 -1.88 11.23
N GLN A 117 -25.64 -1.03 10.23
CA GLN A 117 -25.44 0.43 10.32
C GLN A 117 -26.72 1.21 10.67
N CYS A 118 -27.91 0.75 10.26
CA CYS A 118 -29.14 1.54 10.39
C CYS A 118 -30.39 0.77 10.83
N GLY A 119 -30.25 -0.55 11.05
CA GLY A 119 -31.33 -1.46 11.42
C GLY A 119 -32.36 -1.75 10.32
N GLY A 120 -32.19 -1.18 9.12
CA GLY A 120 -33.08 -1.43 7.99
C GLY A 120 -32.93 -2.84 7.41
N GLU A 121 -33.99 -3.36 6.78
CA GLU A 121 -33.96 -4.67 6.15
C GLU A 121 -32.94 -4.75 4.99
N ILE A 122 -32.32 -5.91 4.84
CA ILE A 122 -31.43 -6.23 3.72
C ILE A 122 -32.20 -7.04 2.69
N VAL A 123 -32.15 -6.60 1.42
CA VAL A 123 -32.78 -7.30 0.30
C VAL A 123 -31.76 -7.58 -0.81
N GLU A 124 -31.99 -8.64 -1.57
CA GLU A 124 -31.19 -8.95 -2.77
C GLU A 124 -31.73 -8.13 -3.93
N LYS A 125 -30.93 -7.17 -4.42
CA LYS A 125 -31.23 -6.39 -5.62
C LYS A 125 -30.42 -6.88 -6.79
N THR A 126 -31.09 -7.04 -7.91
CA THR A 126 -30.45 -7.22 -9.21
C THR A 126 -29.93 -5.87 -9.69
N VAL A 127 -28.64 -5.77 -9.94
CA VAL A 127 -27.96 -4.60 -10.52
C VAL A 127 -27.48 -4.87 -11.94
#